data_AF-A0A2S2NEJ2-F1
#
_entry.id   AF-A0A2S2NEJ2-F1
#
_cell.length_a   1.000
_cell.length_b   1.000
_cell.length_c   1.000
_cell.angle_alpha   90.00
_cell.angle_beta   90.00
_cell.angle_gamma   90.00
#
_symmetry.space_group_name_H-M   'P 1'
#
loop_
_entity.id
_entity.type
_entity.pdbx_description
1 polymer ?
#
loop_
_entity_poly.entity_id
_entity_poly.type
_entity_poly.pdbx_seq_one_letter_code
_entity_poly.pdbx_strand_id
1 'polypeptide(L)'
;MIIQTGLYVITMIVPVIAAKYTAGPKPMSIYLNITPIKLFWNFMFLILIYYGSKLIKNNGIVDIPVHYYAILVLIDSINVIQYNIMLTALVAFYCRISDARFGGTYMTLLNSLSNIAGILSKLISFALIDLLTFKECSFDSENNCSTSHHQNACKSNGGDCITIVNGYYVESVICTVIGIIWYIIFKNKLRELQSKRPSHWVVKMNIQESGNHKNSYALEDVKT
;
A
#
# COMPACT_ATOMS: atom_id res chain seq x y z
N MET A 1 -16.62 0.29 -12.88
CA MET A 1 -16.83 -1.15 -12.54
C MET A 1 -16.15 -2.09 -13.54
N ILE A 2 -16.36 -1.94 -14.87
CA ILE A 2 -15.78 -2.82 -15.90
C ILE A 2 -14.24 -2.81 -15.93
N ILE A 3 -13.61 -1.64 -15.79
CA ILE A 3 -12.15 -1.52 -15.74
C ILE A 3 -11.58 -2.33 -14.57
N GLN A 4 -12.19 -2.20 -13.39
CA GLN A 4 -11.74 -2.87 -12.18
C GLN A 4 -11.91 -4.39 -12.26
N THR A 5 -12.98 -4.88 -12.89
CA THR A 5 -13.15 -6.32 -13.13
C THR A 5 -12.07 -6.90 -14.03
N GLY A 6 -11.62 -6.18 -15.06
CA GLY A 6 -10.53 -6.63 -15.94
C GLY A 6 -9.18 -6.73 -15.21
N LEU A 7 -8.90 -5.80 -14.29
CA LEU A 7 -7.66 -5.78 -13.52
C LEU A 7 -7.56 -6.90 -12.48
N TYR A 8 -8.68 -7.46 -12.03
CA TYR A 8 -8.65 -8.62 -11.13
C TYR A 8 -8.07 -9.87 -11.80
N VAL A 9 -8.27 -10.04 -13.11
CA VAL A 9 -7.66 -11.14 -13.87
C VAL A 9 -6.13 -11.04 -13.81
N ILE A 10 -5.59 -9.84 -14.02
CA ILE A 10 -4.15 -9.57 -13.89
C ILE A 10 -3.67 -9.87 -12.47
N THR A 11 -4.44 -9.45 -11.46
CA THR A 11 -4.13 -9.66 -10.04
C THR A 11 -4.04 -11.14 -9.66
N MET A 12 -4.78 -12.04 -10.32
CA MET A 12 -4.65 -13.48 -10.08
C MET A 12 -3.45 -14.12 -10.79
N ILE A 13 -3.16 -13.67 -12.01
CA ILE A 13 -2.10 -14.28 -12.83
C ILE A 13 -0.70 -13.83 -12.36
N VAL A 14 -0.55 -12.56 -12.01
CA VAL A 14 0.76 -11.96 -11.67
C VAL A 14 1.44 -12.65 -10.48
N PRO A 15 0.77 -12.93 -9.34
CA PRO A 15 1.39 -13.63 -8.22
C PRO A 15 1.89 -15.03 -8.58
N VAL A 16 1.19 -15.77 -9.45
CA VAL A 16 1.59 -17.11 -9.89
C VAL A 16 2.91 -17.04 -10.67
N ILE A 17 3.05 -16.05 -11.53
CA ILE A 17 4.30 -15.81 -12.27
C ILE A 17 5.39 -15.31 -11.32
N ALA A 18 5.06 -14.32 -10.48
CA ALA A 18 5.97 -13.70 -9.54
C ALA A 18 6.54 -14.72 -8.54
N ALA A 19 5.74 -15.71 -8.12
CA ALA A 19 6.15 -16.76 -7.19
C ALA A 19 7.41 -17.51 -7.65
N LYS A 20 7.56 -17.75 -8.97
CA LYS A 20 8.76 -18.37 -9.54
C LYS A 20 10.02 -17.54 -9.30
N TYR A 21 9.89 -16.22 -9.36
CA TYR A 21 11.00 -15.28 -9.17
C TYR A 21 11.25 -14.95 -7.69
N THR A 22 10.20 -14.95 -6.86
CA THR A 22 10.30 -14.65 -5.42
C THR A 22 10.67 -15.84 -4.56
N ALA A 23 10.61 -17.07 -5.08
CA ALA A 23 11.04 -18.29 -4.37
C ALA A 23 12.55 -18.36 -4.11
N GLY A 24 13.34 -17.45 -4.69
CA GLY A 24 14.78 -17.39 -4.53
C GLY A 24 15.26 -17.01 -3.11
N PRO A 25 16.58 -16.98 -2.88
CA PRO A 25 17.16 -16.71 -1.57
C PRO A 25 17.03 -15.26 -1.08
N LYS A 26 16.57 -14.34 -1.94
CA LYS A 26 16.60 -12.90 -1.67
C LYS A 26 15.30 -12.20 -2.11
N PRO A 27 14.14 -12.52 -1.51
CA PRO A 27 12.84 -11.95 -1.93
C PRO A 27 12.76 -10.43 -1.72
N MET A 28 13.29 -9.91 -0.62
CA MET A 28 13.33 -8.48 -0.30
C MET A 28 14.21 -7.66 -1.27
N SER A 29 15.19 -8.26 -1.95
CA SER A 29 15.93 -7.51 -2.98
C SER A 29 15.06 -7.19 -4.20
N ILE A 30 14.12 -8.08 -4.54
CA ILE A 30 13.13 -7.83 -5.60
C ILE A 30 12.22 -6.67 -5.19
N TYR A 31 11.70 -6.71 -3.95
CA TYR A 31 10.90 -5.62 -3.38
C TYR A 31 11.64 -4.28 -3.48
N LEU A 32 12.89 -4.23 -2.99
CA LEU A 32 13.70 -3.01 -2.99
C LEU A 32 14.02 -2.51 -4.40
N ASN A 33 14.18 -3.40 -5.39
CA ASN A 33 14.45 -2.98 -6.77
C ASN A 33 13.21 -2.39 -7.45
N ILE A 34 12.01 -2.87 -7.10
CA ILE A 34 10.74 -2.37 -7.67
C ILE A 34 10.30 -1.07 -6.99
N THR A 35 10.57 -0.87 -5.71
CA THR A 35 10.22 0.35 -4.97
C THR A 35 10.59 1.67 -5.69
N PRO A 36 11.83 1.89 -6.17
CA PRO A 36 12.17 3.13 -6.88
C PRO A 36 11.42 3.26 -8.22
N ILE A 37 11.20 2.15 -8.93
CA ILE A 37 10.43 2.14 -10.18
C ILE A 37 8.99 2.58 -9.90
N LYS A 38 8.38 2.04 -8.85
CA LYS A 38 7.02 2.39 -8.42
C LYS A 38 6.90 3.85 -7.99
N LEU A 39 7.90 4.36 -7.28
CA LEU A 39 7.93 5.75 -6.84
C LEU A 39 8.02 6.71 -8.04
N PHE A 40 8.83 6.38 -9.04
CA PHE A 40 8.86 7.12 -10.29
C PHE A 40 7.54 7.01 -11.07
N TRP A 41 6.93 5.81 -11.08
CA TRP A 41 5.65 5.58 -11.76
C TRP A 41 4.50 6.44 -11.21
N ASN A 42 4.58 6.88 -9.94
CA ASN A 42 3.60 7.78 -9.35
C ASN A 42 3.49 9.12 -10.09
N PHE A 43 4.60 9.65 -10.63
CA PHE A 43 4.57 10.90 -11.41
C PHE A 43 3.71 10.79 -12.67
N MET A 44 3.60 9.60 -13.27
CA MET A 44 2.72 9.40 -14.43
C MET A 44 1.25 9.58 -14.08
N PHE A 45 0.83 9.17 -12.87
CA PHE A 45 -0.52 9.42 -12.38
C PHE A 45 -0.79 10.91 -12.14
N LEU A 46 0.18 11.64 -11.57
CA LEU A 46 0.09 13.08 -11.38
C LEU A 46 -0.12 13.82 -12.70
N ILE A 47 0.67 13.48 -13.72
CA ILE A 47 0.57 14.05 -15.06
C ILE A 47 -0.79 13.74 -15.68
N LEU A 48 -1.24 12.47 -15.60
CA LEU A 48 -2.53 12.05 -16.16
C LEU A 48 -3.70 12.82 -15.54
N ILE A 49 -3.73 12.95 -14.21
CA ILE A 49 -4.81 13.64 -13.50
C ILE A 49 -4.78 15.14 -13.78
N TYR A 50 -3.59 15.74 -13.89
CA TYR A 50 -3.45 17.14 -14.29
C TYR A 50 -4.09 17.39 -15.66
N TYR A 51 -3.75 16.59 -16.67
CA TYR A 51 -4.36 16.70 -17.99
C TYR A 51 -5.87 16.40 -17.96
N GLY A 52 -6.30 15.37 -17.23
CA GLY A 52 -7.71 15.04 -17.06
C GLY A 52 -8.53 16.19 -16.50
N SER A 53 -8.01 16.87 -15.45
CA SER A 53 -8.68 18.01 -14.83
C SER A 53 -8.83 19.21 -15.77
N LYS A 54 -7.87 19.40 -16.70
CA LYS A 54 -7.91 20.45 -17.72
C LYS A 54 -8.90 20.12 -18.84
N LEU A 55 -8.99 18.84 -19.23
CA LEU A 55 -9.95 18.38 -20.25
C LEU A 55 -11.40 18.55 -19.79
N ILE A 56 -11.70 18.24 -18.52
CA ILE A 56 -13.05 18.35 -17.96
C ILE A 56 -13.52 19.81 -17.88
N LYS A 57 -12.61 20.75 -17.60
CA LYS A 57 -12.95 22.18 -17.51
C LYS A 57 -13.34 22.81 -18.85
N ASN A 58 -13.04 22.18 -19.98
CA ASN A 58 -13.06 22.88 -21.26
C ASN A 58 -14.42 22.98 -21.95
N ASN A 59 -15.50 22.30 -21.51
CA ASN A 59 -16.78 22.37 -22.23
C ASN A 59 -18.08 22.10 -21.43
N GLY A 60 -18.05 21.79 -20.12
CA GLY A 60 -19.27 21.48 -19.34
C GLY A 60 -20.04 20.22 -19.77
N ILE A 61 -19.77 19.71 -20.98
CA ILE A 61 -20.20 18.45 -21.55
C ILE A 61 -19.05 17.47 -21.34
N VAL A 62 -19.30 16.43 -20.54
CA VAL A 62 -18.32 15.41 -20.17
C VAL A 62 -18.18 14.41 -21.31
N ASP A 63 -17.52 14.82 -22.40
CA ASP A 63 -17.13 13.90 -23.46
C ASP A 63 -15.62 13.60 -23.32
N ILE A 64 -15.30 12.70 -22.41
CA ILE A 64 -13.92 12.29 -22.14
C ILE A 64 -13.48 11.36 -23.27
N PRO A 65 -12.44 11.71 -24.03
CA PRO A 65 -12.04 10.90 -25.16
C PRO A 65 -11.64 9.48 -24.77
N VAL A 66 -11.98 8.49 -25.60
CA VAL A 66 -11.68 7.07 -25.37
C VAL A 66 -10.19 6.81 -25.13
N HIS A 67 -9.31 7.58 -25.77
CA HIS A 67 -7.86 7.47 -25.59
C HIS A 67 -7.40 7.79 -24.16
N TYR A 68 -8.09 8.68 -23.44
CA TYR A 68 -7.77 8.98 -22.03
C TYR A 68 -8.00 7.75 -21.15
N TYR A 69 -9.13 7.06 -21.33
CA TYR A 69 -9.42 5.82 -20.61
C TYR A 69 -8.44 4.71 -20.96
N ALA A 70 -8.05 4.56 -22.22
CA ALA A 70 -7.05 3.58 -22.63
C ALA A 70 -5.70 3.80 -21.93
N ILE A 71 -5.22 5.04 -21.87
CA ILE A 71 -3.98 5.40 -21.17
C ILE A 71 -4.11 5.14 -19.66
N LEU A 72 -5.24 5.50 -19.05
CA LEU A 72 -5.51 5.26 -17.64
C LEU A 72 -5.43 3.77 -17.30
N VAL A 73 -6.07 2.91 -18.10
CA VAL A 73 -6.05 1.45 -17.92
C VAL A 73 -4.62 0.90 -18.03
N LEU A 74 -3.81 1.39 -18.96
CA LEU A 74 -2.42 0.97 -19.12
C LEU A 74 -1.57 1.33 -17.90
N ILE A 75 -1.68 2.58 -17.43
CA ILE A 75 -0.93 3.07 -16.28
C ILE A 75 -1.31 2.30 -15.01
N ASP A 76 -2.61 2.04 -14.83
CA ASP A 76 -3.12 1.30 -13.67
C ASP A 76 -2.75 -0.18 -13.72
N SER A 77 -2.78 -0.80 -14.91
CA SER A 77 -2.33 -2.18 -15.09
C SER A 77 -0.88 -2.37 -14.64
N ILE A 78 0.02 -1.44 -15.00
CA ILE A 78 1.43 -1.49 -14.58
C ILE A 78 1.55 -1.32 -13.07
N ASN A 79 0.77 -0.43 -12.45
CA ASN A 79 0.75 -0.26 -10.99
C ASN A 79 0.29 -1.54 -10.27
N VAL A 80 -0.79 -2.15 -10.75
CA VAL A 80 -1.32 -3.41 -10.22
C VAL A 80 -0.27 -4.52 -10.33
N ILE A 81 0.43 -4.64 -11.45
CA ILE A 81 1.51 -5.63 -11.62
C ILE A 81 2.62 -5.39 -10.59
N GLN A 82 3.15 -4.16 -10.48
CA GLN A 82 4.21 -3.82 -9.53
C GLN A 82 3.78 -4.10 -8.09
N TYR A 83 2.56 -3.71 -7.71
CA TYR A 83 2.02 -3.96 -6.38
C TYR A 83 1.93 -5.44 -6.04
N ASN A 84 1.43 -6.26 -6.96
CA ASN A 84 1.30 -7.70 -6.75
C ASN A 84 2.67 -8.38 -6.60
N ILE A 85 3.66 -8.02 -7.42
CA ILE A 85 5.02 -8.57 -7.30
C ILE A 85 5.64 -8.18 -5.94
N MET A 86 5.48 -6.92 -5.53
CA MET A 86 5.96 -6.45 -4.22
C MET A 86 5.28 -7.20 -3.06
N LEU A 87 3.96 -7.42 -3.14
CA LEU A 87 3.23 -8.17 -2.13
C LEU A 87 3.68 -9.64 -2.06
N THR A 88 3.87 -10.30 -3.21
CA THR A 88 4.40 -11.67 -3.24
C THR A 88 5.80 -11.74 -2.62
N ALA A 89 6.67 -10.78 -2.94
CA ALA A 89 8.02 -10.70 -2.34
C ALA A 89 7.98 -10.48 -0.82
N LEU A 90 7.05 -9.66 -0.33
CA LEU A 90 6.86 -9.38 1.10
C LEU A 90 6.38 -10.62 1.85
N VAL A 91 5.37 -11.31 1.31
CA VAL A 91 4.84 -12.57 1.87
C VAL A 91 5.91 -13.67 1.85
N ALA A 92 6.71 -13.77 0.79
CA ALA A 92 7.84 -14.70 0.74
C ALA A 92 8.91 -14.38 1.81
N PHE A 93 9.12 -13.10 2.13
CA PHE A 93 9.99 -12.69 3.23
C PHE A 93 9.39 -13.07 4.60
N TYR A 94 8.08 -12.88 4.81
CA TYR A 94 7.39 -13.30 6.03
C TYR A 94 7.51 -14.80 6.31
N CYS A 95 7.35 -15.63 5.27
CA CYS A 95 7.59 -17.08 5.39
C CYS A 95 9.00 -17.40 5.87
N ARG A 96 10.02 -16.62 5.47
CA ARG A 96 11.42 -16.89 5.81
C ARG A 96 11.83 -16.47 7.21
N ILE A 97 11.25 -15.39 7.72
CA ILE A 97 11.54 -14.89 9.06
C ILE A 97 10.67 -15.55 10.14
N SER A 98 9.69 -16.36 9.75
CA SER A 98 8.82 -17.06 10.70
C SER A 98 9.45 -18.39 11.12
N ASP A 99 9.56 -18.64 12.44
CA ASP A 99 10.01 -19.94 12.97
C ASP A 99 9.06 -21.05 12.49
N ALA A 100 9.58 -22.14 11.94
CA ALA A 100 8.78 -23.25 11.43
C ALA A 100 7.82 -23.86 12.47
N ARG A 101 8.14 -23.77 13.77
CA ARG A 101 7.29 -24.28 14.86
C ARG A 101 6.06 -23.41 15.12
N PHE A 102 6.16 -22.10 14.90
CA PHE A 102 5.09 -21.11 15.12
C PHE A 102 4.78 -20.32 13.85
N GLY A 103 5.06 -20.92 12.69
CA GLY A 103 5.06 -20.22 11.41
C GLY A 103 3.69 -19.63 11.08
N GLY A 104 2.62 -20.38 11.34
CA GLY A 104 1.25 -19.91 11.15
C GLY A 104 0.89 -18.68 11.99
N THR A 105 1.31 -18.66 13.26
CA THR A 105 1.05 -17.53 14.17
C THR A 105 1.81 -16.28 13.74
N TYR A 106 3.12 -16.39 13.45
CA TYR A 106 3.91 -15.26 12.98
C TYR A 106 3.43 -14.72 11.63
N MET A 107 3.12 -15.61 10.69
CA MET A 107 2.61 -15.24 9.37
C MET A 107 1.27 -14.51 9.47
N THR A 108 0.36 -15.00 10.31
CA THR A 108 -0.95 -14.36 10.52
C THR A 108 -0.79 -12.98 11.14
N LEU A 109 0.04 -12.86 12.19
CA LEU A 109 0.31 -11.58 12.84
C LEU A 109 0.88 -10.55 11.86
N LEU A 110 1.90 -10.93 11.09
CA LEU A 110 2.55 -10.04 10.12
C LEU A 110 1.59 -9.61 9.00
N ASN A 111 0.75 -10.54 8.52
CA ASN A 111 -0.27 -10.22 7.52
C ASN A 111 -1.34 -9.28 8.08
N SER A 112 -1.82 -9.50 9.30
CA SER A 112 -2.77 -8.62 9.97
C SER A 112 -2.19 -7.21 10.15
N LEU A 113 -0.96 -7.11 10.63
CA LEU A 113 -0.27 -5.83 10.79
C LEU A 113 -0.14 -5.09 9.45
N SER A 114 0.19 -5.83 8.38
CA SER A 114 0.35 -5.26 7.03
C SER A 114 -0.96 -4.75 6.43
N ASN A 115 -2.05 -5.49 6.61
CA ASN A 115 -3.38 -5.09 6.15
C ASN A 115 -3.88 -3.86 6.91
N ILE A 116 -3.69 -3.82 8.23
CA ILE A 116 -4.03 -2.64 9.05
C ILE A 116 -3.21 -1.44 8.60
N ALA A 117 -1.89 -1.60 8.43
CA ALA A 117 -1.02 -0.53 7.94
C ALA A 117 -1.50 -0.01 6.58
N GLY A 118 -1.84 -0.91 5.65
CA GLY A 118 -2.35 -0.55 4.32
C GLY A 118 -3.68 0.23 4.36
N ILE A 119 -4.61 -0.14 5.25
CA ILE A 119 -5.88 0.58 5.42
C ILE A 119 -5.63 1.95 6.04
N LEU A 120 -4.84 2.01 7.11
CA LEU A 120 -4.52 3.27 7.80
C LEU A 120 -3.81 4.25 6.87
N SER A 121 -2.85 3.80 6.06
CA SER A 121 -2.18 4.67 5.09
C SER A 121 -3.17 5.29 4.10
N LYS A 122 -4.16 4.54 3.61
CA LYS A 122 -5.19 5.08 2.69
C LYS A 122 -6.10 6.09 3.37
N LEU A 123 -6.54 5.79 4.60
CA LEU A 123 -7.40 6.68 5.37
C LEU A 123 -6.68 7.99 5.68
N ILE A 124 -5.43 7.91 6.13
CA ILE A 124 -4.60 9.08 6.41
C ILE A 124 -4.40 9.91 5.14
N SER A 125 -4.11 9.26 4.00
CA SER A 125 -3.98 9.98 2.72
C SER A 125 -5.25 10.73 2.35
N PHE A 126 -6.41 10.08 2.34
CA PHE A 126 -7.65 10.80 2.00
C PHE A 126 -7.98 11.93 2.97
N ALA A 127 -7.77 11.73 4.27
CA ALA A 127 -7.92 12.81 5.25
C ALA A 127 -6.94 13.97 5.00
N LEU A 128 -5.71 13.67 4.56
CA LEU A 128 -4.70 14.68 4.25
C LEU A 128 -5.05 15.49 3.00
N ILE A 129 -5.63 14.88 1.96
CA ILE A 129 -6.15 15.62 0.79
C ILE A 129 -7.13 16.70 1.23
N ASP A 130 -8.08 16.34 2.09
CA ASP A 130 -9.11 17.27 2.56
C ASP A 130 -8.49 18.41 3.40
N LEU A 131 -7.49 18.09 4.23
CA LEU A 131 -6.77 19.10 5.03
C LEU A 131 -5.89 20.04 4.19
N LEU A 132 -5.32 19.55 3.09
CA LEU A 132 -4.43 20.33 2.22
C LEU A 132 -5.18 21.07 1.10
N THR A 133 -6.49 20.86 0.96
CA THR A 133 -7.30 21.49 -0.08
C THR A 133 -7.82 22.84 0.39
N PHE A 134 -7.41 23.91 -0.30
CA PHE A 134 -7.87 25.28 -0.03
C PHE A 134 -8.83 25.75 -1.12
N LYS A 135 -9.96 26.29 -0.68
CA LYS A 135 -11.03 26.84 -1.52
C LYS A 135 -11.32 28.26 -1.10
N GLU A 136 -11.72 29.10 -2.05
CA GLU A 136 -12.11 30.49 -1.83
C GLU A 136 -13.37 30.80 -2.63
N CYS A 137 -14.13 31.81 -2.21
CA CYS A 137 -15.29 32.28 -2.97
C CYS A 137 -14.85 33.28 -4.05
N SER A 138 -15.43 33.19 -5.25
CA SER A 138 -15.03 34.03 -6.40
C SER A 138 -15.15 35.55 -6.16
N PHE A 139 -16.09 35.97 -5.31
CA PHE A 139 -16.35 37.39 -5.01
C PHE A 139 -15.94 37.80 -3.58
N ASP A 140 -15.42 36.87 -2.79
CA ASP A 140 -15.04 37.10 -1.40
C ASP A 140 -13.88 36.16 -1.00
N SER A 141 -12.67 36.70 -0.96
CA SER A 141 -11.46 35.96 -0.58
C SER A 141 -11.40 35.61 0.90
N GLU A 142 -12.21 36.23 1.77
CA GLU A 142 -12.24 35.86 3.20
C GLU A 142 -13.07 34.59 3.44
N ASN A 143 -13.98 34.26 2.52
CA ASN A 143 -14.82 33.07 2.61
C ASN A 143 -14.11 31.83 2.03
N ASN A 144 -13.64 30.97 2.92
CA ASN A 144 -12.87 29.77 2.58
C ASN A 144 -13.69 28.54 2.12
N CYS A 145 -15.02 28.66 1.96
CA CYS A 145 -15.91 27.57 1.51
C CYS A 145 -15.76 26.22 2.27
N SER A 146 -15.25 26.24 3.51
CA SER A 146 -14.92 25.02 4.28
C SER A 146 -16.15 24.29 4.80
N THR A 147 -17.19 25.04 5.17
CA THR A 147 -18.45 24.49 5.70
C THR A 147 -19.60 24.68 4.73
N SER A 148 -20.67 23.91 4.89
CA SER A 148 -21.90 24.07 4.11
C SER A 148 -22.49 25.49 4.24
N HIS A 149 -22.35 26.12 5.40
CA HIS A 149 -22.75 27.51 5.63
C HIS A 149 -21.95 28.48 4.74
N HIS A 150 -20.62 28.36 4.74
CA HIS A 150 -19.72 29.17 3.91
C HIS A 150 -19.98 28.99 2.40
N GLN A 151 -20.25 27.76 1.97
CA GLN A 151 -20.61 27.45 0.58
C GLN A 151 -21.96 28.06 0.19
N ASN A 152 -22.97 27.97 1.05
CA ASN A 152 -24.28 28.56 0.80
C ASN A 152 -24.22 30.09 0.80
N ALA A 153 -23.43 30.71 1.70
CA ALA A 153 -23.22 32.15 1.71
C ALA A 153 -22.57 32.64 0.40
N CYS A 154 -21.55 31.92 -0.10
CA CYS A 154 -20.92 32.24 -1.39
C CYS A 154 -21.92 32.17 -2.55
N LYS A 155 -22.73 31.10 -2.60
CA LYS A 155 -23.76 30.93 -3.63
C LYS A 155 -24.87 31.97 -3.57
N SER A 156 -25.32 32.34 -2.37
CA SER A 156 -26.31 33.40 -2.16
C SER A 156 -25.83 34.76 -2.65
N ASN A 157 -24.52 35.01 -2.59
CA ASN A 157 -23.88 36.22 -3.13
C ASN A 157 -23.61 36.12 -4.65
N GLY A 158 -24.13 35.09 -5.32
CA GLY A 158 -23.93 34.85 -6.75
C GLY A 158 -22.54 34.33 -7.12
N GLY A 159 -21.70 33.98 -6.13
CA GLY A 159 -20.36 33.46 -6.34
C GLY A 159 -20.28 31.94 -6.33
N ASP A 160 -19.23 31.42 -6.98
CA ASP A 160 -18.88 30.01 -6.93
C ASP A 160 -17.63 29.78 -6.08
N CYS A 161 -17.62 28.65 -5.36
CA CYS A 161 -16.46 28.20 -4.60
C CYS A 161 -15.42 27.61 -5.56
N ILE A 162 -14.30 28.30 -5.70
CA ILE A 162 -13.19 27.88 -6.55
C ILE A 162 -12.09 27.23 -5.70
N THR A 163 -11.57 26.10 -6.17
CA THR A 163 -10.41 25.46 -5.53
C THR A 163 -9.14 26.16 -6.00
N ILE A 164 -8.43 26.81 -5.08
CA ILE A 164 -7.17 27.51 -5.35
C ILE A 164 -6.00 26.52 -5.30
N VAL A 165 -5.95 25.72 -4.24
CA VAL A 165 -4.93 24.69 -4.05
C VAL A 165 -5.62 23.34 -3.93
N ASN A 166 -5.31 22.43 -4.84
CA ASN A 166 -5.80 21.07 -4.77
C ASN A 166 -4.82 20.22 -3.94
N GLY A 167 -5.28 19.76 -2.78
CA GLY A 167 -4.48 19.04 -1.80
C GLY A 167 -3.86 17.76 -2.37
N TYR A 168 -4.48 17.14 -3.37
CA TYR A 168 -3.95 15.95 -4.03
C TYR A 168 -2.53 16.16 -4.61
N TYR A 169 -2.29 17.29 -5.28
CA TYR A 169 -0.98 17.55 -5.90
C TYR A 169 0.09 17.81 -4.83
N VAL A 170 -0.27 18.58 -3.80
CA VAL A 170 0.64 18.90 -2.69
C VAL A 170 0.99 17.65 -1.90
N GLU A 171 -0.02 16.85 -1.53
CA GLU A 171 0.18 15.57 -0.84
C GLU A 171 1.05 14.62 -1.65
N SER A 172 0.79 14.47 -2.96
CA SER A 172 1.55 13.52 -3.78
C SER A 172 3.04 13.83 -3.80
N VAL A 173 3.42 15.12 -3.80
CA VAL A 173 4.83 15.53 -3.69
C VAL A 173 5.38 15.20 -2.30
N ILE A 174 4.66 15.53 -1.23
CA ILE A 174 5.06 15.25 0.15
C ILE A 174 5.25 13.74 0.37
N CYS A 175 4.28 12.92 -0.01
CA CYS A 175 4.33 11.47 0.10
C CYS A 175 5.47 10.86 -0.72
N THR A 176 5.77 11.42 -1.90
CA THR A 176 6.90 10.98 -2.71
C THR A 176 8.23 11.25 -1.99
N VAL A 177 8.41 12.45 -1.43
CA VAL A 177 9.63 12.80 -0.66
C VAL A 177 9.78 11.88 0.56
N ILE A 178 8.71 11.65 1.32
CA ILE A 178 8.70 10.73 2.45
C ILE A 178 9.08 9.31 2.00
N GLY A 179 8.55 8.86 0.86
CA GLY A 179 8.89 7.57 0.26
C GLY A 179 10.37 7.44 -0.13
N ILE A 180 10.96 8.49 -0.70
CA ILE A 180 12.40 8.53 -1.02
C ILE A 180 13.23 8.41 0.25
N ILE A 181 12.92 9.21 1.27
CA ILE A 181 13.64 9.22 2.56
C ILE A 181 13.54 7.83 3.21
N TRP A 182 12.34 7.26 3.27
CA TRP A 182 12.12 5.93 3.80
C TRP A 182 12.94 4.87 3.06
N TYR A 183 12.93 4.91 1.72
CA TYR A 183 13.70 3.97 0.90
C TYR A 183 15.21 4.06 1.19
N ILE A 184 15.77 5.27 1.29
CA ILE A 184 17.20 5.46 1.57
C ILE A 184 17.58 4.92 2.96
N ILE A 185 16.77 5.18 3.98
CA ILE A 185 17.04 4.76 5.37
C ILE A 185 16.89 3.25 5.53
N PHE A 186 15.81 2.66 4.99
CA PHE A 186 15.45 1.27 5.28
C PHE A 186 16.03 0.25 4.29
N LYS A 187 16.46 0.64 3.08
CA LYS A 187 17.01 -0.32 2.09
C LYS A 187 18.16 -1.16 2.64
N ASN A 188 19.07 -0.55 3.40
CA ASN A 188 20.24 -1.25 3.94
C ASN A 188 19.84 -2.17 5.10
N LYS A 189 18.97 -1.70 6.00
CA LYS A 189 18.42 -2.49 7.10
C LYS A 189 17.66 -3.71 6.58
N LEU A 190 16.82 -3.53 5.56
CA LEU A 190 16.07 -4.63 4.95
C LEU A 190 16.97 -5.66 4.25
N ARG A 191 18.05 -5.21 3.60
CA ARG A 191 19.08 -6.11 3.04
C ARG A 191 19.80 -6.88 4.13
N GLU A 192 20.13 -6.23 5.25
CA GLU A 192 20.76 -6.87 6.39
C GLU A 192 19.84 -7.95 7.00
N LEU A 193 18.58 -7.61 7.29
CA LEU A 193 17.59 -8.54 7.85
C LEU A 193 17.39 -9.76 6.94
N GLN A 194 17.31 -9.55 5.62
CA GLN A 194 17.22 -10.66 4.66
C GLN A 194 18.47 -11.55 4.64
N SER A 195 19.65 -11.00 4.93
CA SER A 195 20.90 -11.76 4.95
C SER A 195 21.08 -12.64 6.19
N LYS A 196 20.30 -12.40 7.26
CA LYS A 196 20.39 -13.19 8.50
C LYS A 196 19.89 -14.62 8.24
N ARG A 197 20.62 -15.59 8.80
CA ARG A 197 20.26 -17.03 8.68
C ARG A 197 18.94 -17.32 9.40
N PRO A 198 18.16 -18.32 8.95
CA PRO A 198 16.92 -18.75 9.60
C PRO A 198 17.06 -18.97 11.11
N SER A 199 18.22 -19.49 11.56
CA SER A 199 18.52 -19.75 12.98
C SER A 199 18.44 -18.51 13.89
N HIS A 200 18.58 -17.29 13.34
CA HIS A 200 18.42 -16.06 14.12
C HIS A 200 16.95 -15.70 14.39
N TRP A 201 16.02 -16.28 13.63
CA TRP A 201 14.59 -16.03 13.73
C TRP A 201 13.85 -17.09 14.56
N VAL A 202 14.58 -18.11 15.00
CA VAL A 202 14.05 -19.26 15.74
C VAL A 202 14.07 -18.96 17.24
N VAL A 203 12.98 -19.28 17.94
CA VAL A 203 12.89 -19.11 19.40
C VAL A 203 13.80 -20.15 20.07
N LYS A 204 14.77 -19.69 20.88
CA LYS A 204 15.60 -20.59 21.68
C LYS A 204 14.73 -21.20 22.78
N MET A 205 14.43 -22.50 22.67
CA MET A 205 13.80 -23.23 23.76
C MET A 205 14.91 -23.72 24.69
N ASN A 206 14.92 -23.24 25.93
CA ASN A 206 15.53 -24.02 27.00
C ASN A 206 14.60 -25.19 27.22
N ILE A 207 14.99 -26.37 26.74
CA ILE A 207 14.35 -27.61 27.17
C ILE A 207 14.61 -27.66 28.68
N GLN A 208 13.62 -27.29 29.49
CA GLN A 208 13.60 -27.79 30.86
C GLN A 208 13.50 -29.30 30.70
N GLU A 209 14.59 -30.01 30.98
CA GLU A 209 14.54 -31.45 31.17
C GLU A 209 13.35 -31.74 32.06
N SER A 210 12.33 -32.42 31.52
CA SER A 210 11.22 -32.86 32.33
C SER A 210 11.82 -33.82 33.36
N GLY A 211 12.01 -33.33 34.58
CA GLY A 211 12.15 -34.22 35.72
C GLY A 211 10.98 -35.21 35.66
N ASN A 212 11.31 -36.49 35.56
CA ASN A 212 10.42 -37.62 35.87
C ASN A 212 9.15 -37.86 35.02
N HIS A 213 9.23 -37.78 33.68
CA HIS A 213 8.21 -38.43 32.84
C HIS A 213 8.40 -39.95 32.66
N LYS A 214 9.20 -40.62 33.52
CA LYS A 214 9.35 -42.09 33.54
C LYS A 214 8.39 -42.83 34.47
N ASN A 215 7.59 -42.13 35.28
CA ASN A 215 6.71 -42.80 36.27
C ASN A 215 5.22 -42.85 35.88
N SER A 216 4.82 -42.33 34.70
CA SER A 216 3.41 -42.38 34.26
C SER A 216 3.03 -43.61 33.43
N TYR A 217 3.99 -44.46 33.04
CA TYR A 217 3.71 -45.66 32.23
C TYR A 217 3.87 -46.98 33.01
N ALA A 218 4.01 -46.94 34.34
CA ALA A 218 4.23 -48.12 35.18
C ALA A 218 3.08 -48.42 36.16
N LEU A 219 1.84 -48.00 35.84
CA LEU A 219 0.68 -48.18 36.72
C LEU A 219 -0.54 -48.84 36.02
N GLU A 220 -0.33 -49.61 34.96
CA GLU A 220 -1.41 -50.40 34.31
C GLU A 220 -1.13 -51.91 34.21
N ASP A 221 -0.31 -52.48 35.09
CA ASP A 221 -0.20 -53.94 35.21
C ASP A 221 -0.30 -54.41 36.67
N VAL A 222 -1.50 -54.30 37.26
CA VAL A 222 -1.88 -55.14 38.42
C VAL A 222 -3.34 -55.59 38.29
N LYS A 223 -3.50 -56.92 38.17
CA LYS A 223 -4.67 -57.80 38.42
C LYS A 223 -5.80 -57.85 37.38
N THR A 224 -5.83 -58.97 36.66
CA THR A 224 -6.66 -60.16 37.02
C THR A 224 -5.99 -61.43 36.53
#